data_AF-X0X0C6-F1
#
_entry.id   AF-X0X0C6-F1
#
_cell.length_a   1.000
_cell.length_b   1.000
_cell.length_c   1.000
_cell.angle_alpha   90.00
_cell.angle_beta   90.00
_cell.angle_gamma   90.00
#
_symmetry.space_group_name_H-M   'P 1'
#
loop_
_entity.id
_entity.type
_entity.pdbx_description
1 polymer ?
#
loop_
_entity_poly.entity_id
_entity_poly.type
_entity_poly.pdbx_seq_one_letter_code
_entity_poly.pdbx_strand_id
1 'polypeptide(L)'
;AYSTAPTMLPKLEQGAASFDLELCRGCGLCVTLCPAFALDLEHWEEDRISALISDLSKEKKKTNILVLRCQWSVFPKLDEEFDSNVHIMDMPCAARVDPLHILEAFRQGIDGILIAACPEEDCKSKTGSKEAKRSATALKKTLSQVGLEERLHFCSVSPRYPEAFREELEQFKVRIECACSKEVRQ
;
A
#
# COMPACT_ATOMS: atom_id res chain seq x y z
N ALA A 1 -26.02 21.88 -10.90
CA ALA A 1 -25.67 21.37 -9.56
C ALA A 1 -25.34 19.89 -9.70
N TYR A 2 -24.06 19.52 -9.69
CA TYR A 2 -23.62 18.16 -10.02
C TYR A 2 -23.95 17.19 -8.88
N SER A 3 -25.02 16.43 -9.10
CA SER A 3 -25.44 15.25 -8.34
C SER A 3 -24.56 14.05 -8.71
N THR A 4 -23.30 14.02 -8.26
CA THR A 4 -22.42 12.84 -8.46
C THR A 4 -21.38 12.68 -7.35
N ALA A 5 -21.74 12.86 -6.08
CA ALA A 5 -20.99 12.22 -5.00
C ALA A 5 -21.37 10.73 -5.03
N PRO A 6 -20.47 9.80 -5.40
CA PRO A 6 -20.83 8.41 -5.48
C PRO A 6 -21.13 7.90 -4.06
N THR A 7 -22.26 7.21 -3.93
CA THR A 7 -22.89 6.61 -2.75
C THR A 7 -22.04 5.54 -2.02
N MET A 8 -20.72 5.76 -1.86
CA MET A 8 -19.80 4.80 -1.23
C MET A 8 -19.44 5.12 0.22
N LEU A 9 -19.93 6.23 0.77
CA LEU A 9 -19.71 6.56 2.17
C LEU A 9 -20.78 5.90 3.05
N PRO A 10 -20.41 5.41 4.24
CA PRO A 10 -21.39 4.91 5.19
C PRO A 10 -22.40 6.00 5.54
N LYS A 11 -23.66 5.60 5.69
CA LYS A 11 -24.72 6.47 6.20
C LYS A 11 -24.72 6.41 7.72
N LEU A 12 -25.00 7.52 8.39
CA LEU A 12 -25.25 7.49 9.82
C LEU A 12 -26.76 7.26 10.05
N GLU A 13 -27.12 6.08 10.53
CA GLU A 13 -28.49 5.69 10.84
C GLU A 13 -28.59 5.36 12.32
N GLN A 14 -29.46 6.07 13.05
CA GLN A 14 -29.68 5.87 14.49
C GLN A 14 -28.40 5.93 15.34
N GLY A 15 -27.40 6.71 14.91
CA GLY A 15 -26.12 6.85 15.61
C GLY A 15 -25.09 5.75 15.28
N ALA A 16 -25.42 4.82 14.39
CA ALA A 16 -24.50 3.79 13.89
C ALA A 16 -24.15 4.03 12.42
N ALA A 17 -22.92 3.66 12.03
CA ALA A 17 -22.54 3.62 10.62
C ALA A 17 -23.22 2.43 9.94
N SER A 18 -23.96 2.70 8.87
CA SER A 18 -24.70 1.75 8.05
C SER A 18 -24.06 1.69 6.66
N PHE A 19 -23.83 0.48 6.16
CA PHE A 19 -23.17 0.22 4.88
C PHE A 19 -24.14 -0.46 3.91
N ASP A 20 -24.22 0.09 2.70
CA ASP A 20 -24.87 -0.59 1.59
C ASP A 20 -23.91 -1.60 0.96
N LEU A 21 -24.10 -2.88 1.28
CA LEU A 21 -23.22 -3.95 0.82
C LEU A 21 -23.33 -4.21 -0.69
N GLU A 22 -24.40 -3.80 -1.36
CA GLU A 22 -24.52 -3.93 -2.82
C GLU A 22 -23.59 -2.97 -3.56
N LEU A 23 -23.27 -1.83 -2.94
CA LEU A 23 -22.32 -0.85 -3.46
C LEU A 23 -20.88 -1.13 -3.02
N CYS A 24 -20.68 -2.05 -2.07
CA CYS A 24 -19.38 -2.40 -1.54
C CYS A 24 -18.51 -3.05 -2.62
N ARG A 25 -17.26 -2.59 -2.72
CA ARG A 25 -16.27 -3.10 -3.67
C ARG A 25 -15.19 -3.96 -3.02
N GLY A 26 -15.28 -4.20 -1.71
CA GLY A 26 -14.26 -4.94 -0.96
C GLY A 26 -12.88 -4.28 -1.00
N CYS A 27 -12.79 -2.96 -1.18
CA CYS A 27 -11.52 -2.27 -1.39
C CYS A 27 -10.76 -1.97 -0.09
N GLY A 28 -11.41 -2.09 1.07
CA GLY A 28 -10.79 -1.84 2.39
C GLY A 28 -10.63 -0.38 2.78
N LEU A 29 -11.08 0.59 1.97
CA LEU A 29 -10.93 2.02 2.29
C LEU A 29 -11.59 2.42 3.62
N CYS A 30 -12.76 1.82 3.94
CA CYS A 30 -13.46 2.09 5.20
C CYS A 30 -12.69 1.59 6.43
N VAL A 31 -11.91 0.51 6.29
CA VAL A 31 -11.04 -0.03 7.34
C VAL A 31 -9.92 0.98 7.61
N THR A 32 -9.19 1.36 6.57
CA THR A 32 -8.04 2.29 6.67
C THR A 32 -8.43 3.70 7.11
N LEU A 33 -9.64 4.19 6.78
CA LEU A 33 -10.07 5.53 7.18
C LEU A 33 -10.69 5.58 8.58
N CYS A 34 -11.05 4.46 9.20
CA CYS A 34 -11.75 4.46 10.47
C CYS A 34 -10.77 4.71 11.64
N PRO A 35 -10.79 5.88 12.29
CA PRO A 35 -9.89 6.16 13.41
C PRO A 35 -10.19 5.32 14.66
N ALA A 36 -11.37 4.69 14.70
CA ALA A 36 -11.81 3.84 15.80
C ALA A 36 -11.52 2.34 15.58
N PHE A 37 -10.91 1.97 14.44
CA PHE A 37 -10.65 0.57 14.07
C PHE A 37 -11.89 -0.32 14.18
N ALA A 38 -13.05 0.22 13.80
CA ALA A 38 -14.34 -0.42 14.03
C ALA A 38 -14.71 -1.48 12.97
N LEU A 39 -13.91 -1.61 11.91
CA LEU A 39 -14.19 -2.46 10.76
C LEU A 39 -12.95 -3.25 10.41
N ASP A 40 -13.17 -4.47 9.95
CA ASP A 40 -12.15 -5.32 9.32
C ASP A 40 -12.62 -5.79 7.95
N LEU A 41 -11.67 -6.26 7.16
CA LEU A 41 -11.93 -6.90 5.88
C LEU A 41 -11.41 -8.32 5.94
N GLU A 42 -12.29 -9.28 5.70
CA GLU A 42 -11.95 -10.71 5.75
C GLU A 42 -10.72 -11.01 4.86
N HIS A 43 -9.79 -11.79 5.40
CA HIS A 43 -8.47 -12.10 4.83
C HIS A 43 -7.44 -10.98 4.82
N TRP A 44 -7.84 -9.76 5.18
CA TRP A 44 -7.02 -8.55 5.25
C TRP A 44 -7.25 -7.82 6.57
N GLU A 45 -7.40 -8.58 7.65
CA GLU A 45 -7.50 -8.09 9.02
C GLU A 45 -6.18 -7.42 9.44
N GLU A 46 -6.27 -6.43 10.31
CA GLU A 46 -5.11 -5.68 10.82
C GLU A 46 -4.01 -6.61 11.40
N ASP A 47 -4.39 -7.53 12.28
CA ASP A 47 -3.48 -8.48 12.95
C ASP A 47 -2.81 -9.43 11.94
N ARG A 48 -3.54 -9.82 10.90
CA ARG A 48 -3.01 -10.72 9.87
C ARG A 48 -1.95 -10.02 9.03
N ILE A 49 -2.19 -8.78 8.62
CA ILE A 49 -1.20 -8.00 7.87
C ILE A 49 0.04 -7.76 8.73
N SER A 50 -0.15 -7.39 10.00
CA SER A 50 0.94 -7.21 10.97
C SER A 50 1.80 -8.48 11.14
N ALA A 51 1.15 -9.65 11.26
CA ALA A 51 1.84 -10.94 11.36
C ALA A 51 2.67 -11.24 10.10
N LEU A 52 2.12 -11.00 8.91
CA LEU A 52 2.85 -11.17 7.65
C LEU A 52 4.08 -10.24 7.57
N ILE A 53 3.93 -8.97 7.95
CA ILE A 53 5.06 -8.02 8.02
C ILE A 53 6.12 -8.53 9.00
N SER A 54 5.71 -9.10 10.14
CA SER A 54 6.62 -9.73 11.11
C SER A 54 7.36 -10.94 10.59
N ASP A 55 6.72 -11.76 9.76
CA ASP A 55 7.38 -12.91 9.17
C ASP A 55 8.39 -12.49 8.08
N LEU A 56 8.01 -11.52 7.24
CA LEU A 56 8.88 -11.01 6.17
C LEU A 56 10.11 -10.25 6.71
N SER A 57 10.00 -9.62 7.87
CA SER A 57 11.11 -8.88 8.48
C SER A 57 12.18 -9.77 9.15
N LYS A 58 11.87 -11.05 9.43
CA LYS A 58 12.83 -12.00 10.02
C LYS A 58 13.99 -12.34 9.09
N GLU A 59 13.76 -12.29 7.78
CA GLU A 59 14.81 -12.50 6.77
C GLU A 59 15.70 -11.25 6.65
N LYS A 60 16.71 -11.16 7.52
CA LYS A 60 17.68 -10.04 7.50
C LYS A 60 18.63 -10.15 6.31
N LYS A 61 18.16 -9.68 5.15
CA LYS A 61 18.97 -9.43 3.96
C LYS A 61 19.55 -8.01 4.00
N LYS A 62 20.52 -7.73 3.13
CA LYS A 62 21.23 -6.45 3.08
C LYS A 62 20.31 -5.25 2.78
N THR A 63 19.22 -5.47 2.05
CA THR A 63 18.22 -4.46 1.70
C THR A 63 16.84 -5.13 1.64
N ASN A 64 16.00 -5.00 2.66
CA ASN A 64 14.68 -5.64 2.67
C ASN A 64 13.60 -4.69 2.11
N ILE A 65 12.94 -5.06 1.01
CA ILE A 65 11.92 -4.25 0.34
C ILE A 65 10.58 -4.97 0.42
N LEU A 66 9.55 -4.27 0.92
CA LEU A 66 8.16 -4.72 0.89
C LEU A 66 7.37 -3.98 -0.19
N VAL A 67 6.74 -4.73 -1.08
CA VAL A 67 5.84 -4.22 -2.12
C VAL A 67 4.40 -4.52 -1.72
N LEU A 68 3.64 -3.46 -1.42
CA LEU A 68 2.19 -3.53 -1.18
C LEU A 68 1.47 -3.30 -2.51
N ARG A 69 1.04 -4.39 -3.15
CA ARG A 69 0.52 -4.37 -4.52
C ARG A 69 -0.99 -4.44 -4.54
N CYS A 70 -1.64 -3.53 -5.26
CA CYS A 70 -3.05 -3.69 -5.62
C CYS A 70 -3.21 -4.92 -6.55
N GLN A 71 -4.06 -5.88 -6.19
CA GLN A 71 -4.29 -7.10 -6.99
C GLN A 71 -4.71 -6.84 -8.44
N TRP A 72 -5.19 -5.63 -8.77
CA TRP A 72 -5.63 -5.24 -10.11
C TRP A 72 -4.62 -4.39 -10.88
N SER A 73 -3.49 -3.98 -10.28
CA SER A 73 -2.58 -3.02 -10.91
C SER A 73 -1.58 -3.66 -11.87
N VAL A 74 -1.08 -4.84 -11.55
CA VAL A 74 -0.17 -5.58 -12.42
C VAL A 74 -0.30 -7.07 -12.13
N PHE A 75 -0.33 -7.87 -13.19
CA PHE A 75 -0.35 -9.32 -13.11
C PHE A 75 1.03 -9.83 -13.51
N PRO A 76 1.87 -10.24 -12.54
CA PRO A 76 3.17 -10.81 -12.87
C PRO A 76 2.98 -12.12 -13.64
N LYS A 77 3.99 -12.51 -14.40
CA LYS A 77 3.98 -13.83 -15.06
C LYS A 77 4.10 -14.91 -13.98
N LEU A 78 3.56 -16.10 -14.25
CA LEU A 78 3.62 -17.23 -13.29
C LEU A 78 5.06 -17.61 -12.94
N ASP A 79 5.97 -17.53 -13.91
CA ASP A 79 7.41 -17.82 -13.75
C ASP A 79 8.24 -16.57 -13.42
N GLU A 80 7.59 -15.46 -13.04
CA GLU A 80 8.30 -14.23 -12.69
C GLU A 80 8.83 -14.30 -11.26
N GLU A 81 10.14 -14.44 -11.18
CA GLU A 81 10.87 -14.41 -9.92
C GLU A 81 11.34 -12.98 -9.63
N PHE A 82 11.11 -12.54 -8.39
CA PHE A 82 11.69 -11.31 -7.85
C PHE A 82 12.94 -11.66 -7.04
N ASP A 83 13.82 -10.68 -6.85
CA ASP A 83 14.97 -10.88 -5.99
C ASP A 83 14.56 -11.33 -4.60
N SER A 84 15.37 -12.19 -4.00
CA SER A 84 15.06 -12.78 -2.69
C SER A 84 14.78 -11.75 -1.59
N ASN A 85 15.26 -10.52 -1.73
CA ASN A 85 15.09 -9.42 -0.78
C ASN A 85 13.92 -8.48 -1.11
N VAL A 86 13.11 -8.82 -2.11
CA VAL A 86 11.87 -8.15 -2.47
C VAL A 86 10.70 -9.06 -2.12
N HIS A 87 9.84 -8.61 -1.22
CA HIS A 87 8.67 -9.35 -0.79
C HIS A 87 7.42 -8.65 -1.31
N ILE A 88 6.59 -9.36 -2.06
CA ILE A 88 5.32 -8.82 -2.57
C ILE A 88 4.17 -9.32 -1.71
N MET A 89 3.41 -8.39 -1.16
CA MET A 89 2.16 -8.63 -0.48
C MET A 89 1.04 -8.03 -1.33
N ASP A 90 0.18 -8.90 -1.85
CA ASP A 90 -1.02 -8.46 -2.54
C ASP A 90 -2.01 -7.85 -1.57
N MET A 91 -2.74 -6.85 -2.03
CA MET A 91 -3.80 -6.17 -1.30
C MET A 91 -5.04 -6.14 -2.21
N PRO A 92 -6.26 -6.20 -1.64
CA PRO A 92 -7.47 -6.20 -2.45
C PRO A 92 -7.62 -4.91 -3.25
N CYS A 93 -7.07 -3.81 -2.72
CA CYS A 93 -6.87 -2.54 -3.38
C CYS A 93 -5.75 -1.78 -2.65
N ALA A 94 -5.07 -0.86 -3.33
CA ALA A 94 -4.13 0.05 -2.67
C ALA A 94 -4.79 0.87 -1.54
N ALA A 95 -6.12 1.05 -1.58
CA ALA A 95 -6.89 1.74 -0.54
C ALA A 95 -6.87 1.05 0.83
N ARG A 96 -6.53 -0.24 0.89
CA ARG A 96 -6.40 -0.99 2.14
C ARG A 96 -5.04 -0.78 2.81
N VAL A 97 -4.07 -0.24 2.07
CA VAL A 97 -2.73 0.02 2.60
C VAL A 97 -2.82 1.07 3.71
N ASP A 98 -2.62 0.60 4.94
CA ASP A 98 -2.72 1.43 6.14
C ASP A 98 -1.37 2.10 6.46
N PRO A 99 -1.33 3.42 6.71
CA PRO A 99 -0.14 4.11 7.21
C PRO A 99 0.48 3.46 8.45
N LEU A 100 -0.31 2.88 9.35
CA LEU A 100 0.18 2.22 10.57
C LEU A 100 0.97 0.95 10.24
N HIS A 101 0.53 0.15 9.25
CA HIS A 101 1.31 -1.00 8.77
C HIS A 101 2.61 -0.57 8.11
N ILE A 102 2.63 0.56 7.38
CA ILE A 102 3.87 1.10 6.79
C ILE A 102 4.86 1.48 7.90
N LEU A 103 4.39 2.18 8.94
CA LEU A 103 5.21 2.55 10.08
C LEU A 103 5.70 1.32 10.86
N GLU A 104 4.83 0.32 11.04
CA GLU A 104 5.21 -0.94 11.66
C GLU A 104 6.30 -1.66 10.85
N ALA A 105 6.14 -1.75 9.53
CA ALA A 105 7.12 -2.36 8.64
C ALA A 105 8.50 -1.69 8.79
N PHE A 106 8.57 -0.35 8.81
CA PHE A 106 9.82 0.35 9.09
C PHE A 106 10.37 0.03 10.49
N ARG A 107 9.53 0.01 11.52
CA ARG A 107 9.92 -0.35 12.90
C ARG A 107 10.52 -1.76 12.99
N GLN A 108 10.05 -2.68 12.16
CA GLN A 108 10.51 -4.06 12.12
C GLN A 108 11.76 -4.27 11.24
N GLY A 109 12.26 -3.23 10.57
CA GLY A 109 13.52 -3.27 9.81
C GLY A 109 13.35 -3.51 8.31
N ILE A 110 12.16 -3.26 7.75
CA ILE A 110 12.01 -3.16 6.29
C ILE A 110 12.64 -1.84 5.84
N ASP A 111 13.53 -1.91 4.86
CA ASP A 111 14.32 -0.77 4.41
C ASP A 111 13.55 0.16 3.47
N GLY A 112 12.65 -0.41 2.67
CA GLY A 112 11.87 0.33 1.68
C GLY A 112 10.50 -0.28 1.46
N ILE A 113 9.50 0.58 1.29
CA ILE A 113 8.12 0.20 1.01
C ILE A 113 7.69 0.83 -0.31
N LEU A 114 7.26 -0.01 -1.24
CA LEU A 114 6.71 0.39 -2.52
C LEU A 114 5.22 0.05 -2.57
N ILE A 115 4.39 1.04 -2.87
CA ILE A 115 2.95 0.86 -3.09
C ILE A 115 2.70 0.88 -4.59
N ALA A 116 2.26 -0.25 -5.14
CA ALA A 116 1.88 -0.36 -6.54
C ALA A 116 0.35 -0.30 -6.68
N ALA A 117 -0.15 0.73 -7.36
CA ALA A 117 -1.58 0.97 -7.52
C ALA A 117 -1.95 1.14 -9.00
N CYS A 118 -3.23 0.91 -9.32
CA CYS A 118 -3.76 1.24 -10.65
C CYS A 118 -3.70 2.76 -10.88
N PRO A 119 -3.62 3.23 -12.14
CA PRO A 119 -3.94 4.61 -12.47
C PRO A 119 -5.31 5.02 -11.91
N GLU A 120 -5.45 6.28 -11.52
CA GLU A 120 -6.66 6.78 -10.86
C GLU A 120 -7.89 6.63 -11.78
N GLU A 121 -7.68 6.87 -13.07
CA GLU A 121 -8.65 6.74 -14.16
C GLU A 121 -9.13 5.30 -14.38
N ASP A 122 -8.26 4.32 -14.12
CA ASP A 122 -8.51 2.89 -14.33
C ASP A 122 -8.81 2.14 -13.02
N CYS A 123 -8.98 2.88 -11.91
CA CYS A 123 -9.14 2.28 -10.59
C CYS A 123 -10.44 1.43 -10.50
N LYS A 124 -10.29 0.12 -10.25
CA LYS A 124 -11.43 -0.79 -10.08
C LYS A 124 -12.35 -0.37 -8.92
N SER A 125 -11.80 0.27 -7.89
CA SER A 125 -12.53 0.78 -6.73
C SER A 125 -13.03 2.22 -6.91
N LYS A 126 -12.93 2.80 -8.12
CA LYS A 126 -13.20 4.21 -8.48
C LYS A 126 -12.28 5.23 -7.81
N THR A 127 -12.22 5.25 -6.48
CA THR A 127 -11.44 6.25 -5.72
C THR A 127 -10.26 5.65 -4.97
N GLY A 128 -10.11 4.31 -4.97
CA GLY A 128 -9.13 3.62 -4.12
C GLY A 128 -7.68 4.06 -4.35
N SER A 129 -7.24 4.14 -5.61
CA SER A 129 -5.88 4.59 -5.94
C SER A 129 -5.65 6.05 -5.52
N LYS A 130 -6.65 6.90 -5.71
CA LYS A 130 -6.59 8.33 -5.36
C LYS A 130 -6.43 8.51 -3.84
N GLU A 131 -7.25 7.83 -3.05
CA GLU A 131 -7.16 7.92 -1.58
C GLU A 131 -5.86 7.30 -1.07
N ALA A 132 -5.42 6.17 -1.63
CA ALA A 132 -4.13 5.56 -1.29
C ALA A 132 -2.95 6.52 -1.57
N LYS A 133 -2.94 7.16 -2.75
CA LYS A 133 -1.92 8.15 -3.12
C LYS A 133 -1.92 9.35 -2.18
N ARG A 134 -3.11 9.86 -1.82
CA ARG A 134 -3.27 10.94 -0.86
C ARG A 134 -2.69 10.56 0.51
N SER A 135 -3.03 9.37 1.01
CA SER A 135 -2.53 8.82 2.27
C SER A 135 -1.01 8.65 2.24
N ALA A 136 -0.47 8.00 1.21
CA ALA A 136 0.97 7.79 1.04
C ALA A 136 1.73 9.12 0.93
N THR A 137 1.18 10.12 0.24
CA THR A 137 1.79 11.47 0.15
C THR A 137 1.83 12.16 1.50
N ALA A 138 0.75 12.08 2.28
CA ALA A 138 0.71 12.65 3.63
C ALA A 138 1.70 11.95 4.58
N LEU A 139 1.78 10.62 4.51
CA LEU A 139 2.75 9.84 5.28
C LEU A 139 4.19 10.18 4.86
N LYS A 140 4.49 10.27 3.56
CA LYS A 140 5.80 10.64 3.04
C LYS A 140 6.25 12.02 3.55
N LYS A 141 5.34 12.99 3.63
CA LYS A 141 5.61 14.31 4.23
C LYS A 141 5.91 14.23 5.74
N THR A 142 5.33 13.26 6.43
CA THR A 142 5.63 13.02 7.85
C THR A 142 7.00 12.35 7.99
N LEU A 143 7.30 11.35 7.16
CA LEU A 143 8.58 10.65 7.11
C LEU A 143 9.75 11.57 6.74
N SER A 144 9.53 12.63 5.97
CA SER A 144 10.58 13.61 5.65
C SER A 144 11.09 14.37 6.87
N GLN A 145 10.32 14.41 7.96
CA GLN A 145 10.76 15.03 9.22
C GLN A 145 11.83 14.19 9.94
N VAL A 146 11.96 12.91 9.58
CA VAL A 146 12.92 11.96 10.17
C VAL A 146 13.87 11.37 9.13
N GLY A 147 13.88 11.88 7.89
CA GLY A 147 14.79 11.46 6.83
C GLY A 147 14.47 10.10 6.19
N LEU A 148 13.21 9.63 6.28
CA LEU A 148 12.77 8.33 5.74
C LEU A 148 11.88 8.47 4.50
N GLU A 149 11.74 9.67 3.93
CA GLU A 149 10.85 9.95 2.79
C GLU A 149 11.21 9.18 1.52
N GLU A 150 12.50 8.93 1.31
CA GLU A 150 13.00 8.17 0.16
C GLU A 150 12.70 6.67 0.28
N ARG A 151 12.37 6.20 1.49
CA ARG A 151 12.02 4.82 1.79
C ARG A 151 10.56 4.47 1.51
N LEU A 152 9.72 5.45 1.18
CA LEU A 152 8.34 5.23 0.76
C LEU A 152 8.13 5.72 -0.67
N HIS A 153 7.72 4.81 -1.56
CA HIS A 153 7.43 5.11 -2.95
C HIS A 153 6.03 4.64 -3.35
N PHE A 154 5.30 5.48 -4.07
CA PHE A 154 4.00 5.14 -4.64
C PHE A 154 4.14 5.22 -6.16
N CYS A 155 3.85 4.12 -6.86
CA CYS A 155 3.84 4.08 -8.31
C CYS A 155 2.46 3.70 -8.85
N SER A 156 2.14 4.27 -10.00
CA SER A 156 0.90 4.02 -10.73
C SER A 156 1.20 3.14 -11.93
N VAL A 157 0.77 1.89 -11.90
CA VAL A 157 1.07 0.86 -12.91
C VAL A 157 -0.20 0.22 -13.43
N SER A 158 -0.23 -0.06 -14.73
CA SER A 158 -1.37 -0.65 -15.42
C SER A 158 -1.05 -2.09 -15.84
N PRO A 159 -2.00 -3.03 -15.76
CA PRO A 159 -1.78 -4.39 -16.23
C PRO A 159 -1.52 -4.48 -17.74
N ARG A 160 -1.80 -3.39 -18.49
CA ARG A 160 -1.48 -3.27 -19.91
C ARG A 160 0.01 -3.11 -20.19
N TYR A 161 0.77 -2.63 -19.21
CA TYR A 161 2.20 -2.29 -19.31
C TYR A 161 2.96 -2.90 -18.11
N PRO A 162 3.05 -4.23 -18.01
CA PRO A 162 3.66 -4.90 -16.85
C PRO A 162 5.14 -4.55 -16.66
N GLU A 163 5.86 -4.23 -17.74
CA GLU A 163 7.25 -3.75 -17.72
C GLU A 163 7.45 -2.49 -16.89
N ALA A 164 6.45 -1.58 -16.87
CA ALA A 164 6.53 -0.34 -16.11
C ALA A 164 6.68 -0.60 -14.60
N PHE A 165 6.06 -1.66 -14.08
CA PHE A 165 6.22 -2.04 -12.68
C PHE A 165 7.65 -2.48 -12.36
N ARG A 166 8.28 -3.23 -13.28
CA ARG A 166 9.67 -3.67 -13.10
C ARG A 166 10.63 -2.49 -13.09
N GLU A 167 10.45 -1.55 -14.02
CA GLU A 167 11.27 -0.33 -14.07
C GLU A 167 11.16 0.49 -12.78
N GLU A 168 9.94 0.68 -12.27
CA GLU A 168 9.70 1.36 -10.99
C GLU A 168 10.36 0.64 -9.81
N LEU A 169 10.24 -0.69 -9.76
CA LEU A 169 10.84 -1.51 -8.70
C LEU A 169 12.37 -1.44 -8.72
N GLU A 170 13.00 -1.58 -9.89
CA GLU A 170 14.46 -1.49 -10.03
C GLU A 170 14.98 -0.10 -9.64
N GLN A 171 14.33 0.96 -10.11
CA GLN A 171 14.67 2.33 -9.74
C GLN A 171 14.54 2.56 -8.23
N PHE A 172 13.51 1.99 -7.61
CA PHE A 172 13.32 2.07 -6.17
C PHE A 172 14.38 1.30 -5.41
N LYS A 173 14.71 0.07 -5.84
CA LYS A 173 15.75 -0.76 -5.22
C LYS A 173 17.11 -0.04 -5.17
N VAL A 174 17.56 0.51 -6.30
CA VAL A 174 18.82 1.29 -6.36
C VAL A 174 18.79 2.46 -5.38
N ARG A 175 17.64 3.14 -5.24
CA ARG A 175 17.46 4.26 -4.32
C ARG A 175 17.62 3.85 -2.85
N ILE A 176 17.01 2.73 -2.46
CA ILE A 176 17.09 2.20 -1.08
C ILE A 176 18.51 1.72 -0.77
N GLU A 177 19.16 1.02 -1.68
CA GLU A 177 20.56 0.59 -1.51
C GLU A 177 21.50 1.80 -1.29
N CYS A 178 21.26 2.90 -2.03
CA CYS A 178 21.99 4.15 -1.84
C CYS A 178 21.68 4.82 -0.49
N ALA A 179 20.43 4.77 -0.02
CA ALA A 179 20.02 5.34 1.26
C ALA A 179 20.63 4.58 2.44
N CYS A 180 20.52 3.25 2.48
CA CYS A 180 21.10 2.42 3.54
C CYS A 180 22.63 2.54 3.60
N SER A 181 23.29 2.72 2.45
CA SER A 181 24.75 2.93 2.39
C SER A 181 25.22 4.24 3.05
N LYS A 182 24.36 5.26 3.16
CA LYS A 182 24.69 6.54 3.82
C LYS A 182 24.61 6.43 5.35
N GLU A 183 23.69 5.63 5.86
CA GLU A 183 23.47 5.45 7.31
C GLU A 183 24.56 4.60 7.98
N VAL A 184 25.10 3.59 7.29
CA VAL A 184 26.22 2.77 7.82
C VAL A 184 27.52 3.58 7.96
N ARG A 185 27.60 4.78 7.37
CA ARG A 185 28.78 5.66 7.43
C ARG A 185 28.66 6.79 8.46
N GLN A 186 27.54 6.89 9.18
CA GLN A 186 27.33 7.83 10.28
C GLN A 186 27.44 7.12 11.62
#